data_AF-M7WWW6-F1
#
_entry.id   AF-M7WWW6-F1
#
_cell.length_a   1.000
_cell.length_b   1.000
_cell.length_c   1.000
_cell.angle_alpha   90.00
_cell.angle_beta   90.00
_cell.angle_gamma   90.00
#
_symmetry.space_group_name_H-M   'P 1'
#
loop_
_entity.id
_entity.type
_entity.pdbx_description
1 polymer ?
#
loop_
_entity_poly.entity_id
_entity_poly.type
_entity_poly.pdbx_seq_one_letter_code
_entity_poly.pdbx_strand_id
1 'polypeptide(L)'
;MSTPAKRTRMLAAHLEHRNAHSHHPQPIAHNDKPVVVEAHNAMRKLVLNRPKALNSLNEEMIDLIQSNLTKLEKSELANVILIKSNGKHFCAGGDVVTLSKYLEDEKTWVKASSFFEKEYETNHFLATTPKPVVAIMNGVTFGGGVGITGHGAFRIATETTQIAMPETKIGLFPDVGANFILPRLDGQLGLYLGLTSFPLKGAATYLAGLATHYVPSDRLADLEHRLSELDVTATHETVNACIEEFVADSDELRTALEAYPLVGPVRRAIDEIFSRKSPEEMVSELAKLYEKERPDDPEPDVSRFTLHPDRDAEDASEVRRWAKETREAIELRSPTSVKLTVQAIRQGRNLTIDDVFKMDARIAAACCSPAVHPDFRHGVTELLIKKNKPEVQRPEWQPATLSQVTDDHIQKTFFAHPPPFTNPPLPKLNLSRMQRAQGAYPTYRVSPHAKWLLPTERDVEKVVKGEDAGSDEYAVTRQEVVERLVARWRGKVGVAEKVEEVLSRKTVVAEQDTLKWVS
;
A
#
# COMPACT_ATOMS: atom_id res chain seq x y z
N MET A 1 12.83 -32.88 4.86
CA MET A 1 11.59 -33.12 4.09
C MET A 1 11.35 -31.92 3.20
N SER A 2 11.19 -32.11 1.90
CA SER A 2 10.94 -31.00 0.96
C SER A 2 9.61 -30.29 1.27
N THR A 3 9.56 -28.98 1.07
CA THR A 3 8.40 -28.09 1.27
C THR A 3 7.08 -28.64 0.68
N PRO A 4 7.07 -29.28 -0.51
CA PRO A 4 5.86 -29.86 -1.09
C PRO A 4 5.27 -31.04 -0.29
N ALA A 5 6.12 -31.89 0.31
CA ALA A 5 5.67 -33.04 1.08
C ALA A 5 5.04 -32.63 2.44
N LYS A 6 5.51 -31.52 3.03
CA LYS A 6 4.86 -30.91 4.19
C LYS A 6 3.50 -30.30 3.83
N ARG A 7 3.42 -29.57 2.71
CA ARG A 7 2.15 -28.99 2.20
C ARG A 7 1.09 -30.04 1.92
N THR A 8 1.45 -31.17 1.29
CA THR A 8 0.51 -32.26 0.98
C THR A 8 -0.06 -32.91 2.26
N ARG A 9 0.77 -33.11 3.29
CA ARG A 9 0.30 -33.60 4.60
C ARG A 9 -0.58 -32.58 5.33
N MET A 10 -0.31 -31.29 5.19
CA MET A 10 -1.14 -30.25 5.81
C MET A 10 -2.48 -30.08 5.09
N LEU A 11 -2.53 -30.15 3.76
CA LEU A 11 -3.79 -30.20 3.00
C LEU A 11 -4.63 -31.41 3.42
N ALA A 12 -4.02 -32.58 3.63
CA ALA A 12 -4.69 -33.75 4.17
C ALA A 12 -5.21 -33.52 5.61
N ALA A 13 -4.39 -32.93 6.48
CA ALA A 13 -4.80 -32.58 7.84
C ALA A 13 -5.90 -31.49 7.87
N HIS A 14 -5.90 -30.53 6.94
CA HIS A 14 -6.92 -29.49 6.79
C HIS A 14 -8.25 -30.07 6.26
N LEU A 15 -8.19 -31.02 5.32
CA LEU A 15 -9.37 -31.77 4.87
C LEU A 15 -9.97 -32.64 6.00
N GLU A 16 -9.12 -33.23 6.85
CA GLU A 16 -9.54 -33.96 8.04
C GLU A 16 -10.13 -33.03 9.12
N HIS A 17 -9.54 -31.84 9.33
CA HIS A 17 -10.04 -30.83 10.27
C HIS A 17 -11.37 -30.19 9.83
N ARG A 18 -11.58 -29.98 8.52
CA ARG A 18 -12.86 -29.49 7.95
C ARG A 18 -14.04 -30.40 8.28
N ASN A 19 -13.80 -31.72 8.37
CA ASN A 19 -14.83 -32.69 8.75
C ASN A 19 -15.06 -32.77 10.27
N ALA A 20 -14.12 -32.28 11.09
CA ALA A 20 -14.21 -32.34 12.55
C ALA A 20 -14.73 -31.04 13.19
N HIS A 21 -14.55 -29.87 12.55
CA HIS A 21 -14.88 -28.59 13.15
C HIS A 21 -15.42 -27.58 12.12
N SER A 22 -16.75 -27.53 11.96
CA SER A 22 -17.42 -26.33 11.45
C SER A 22 -17.34 -25.23 12.51
N HIS A 23 -16.16 -24.64 12.69
CA HIS A 23 -15.96 -23.51 13.60
C HIS A 23 -16.51 -22.25 12.94
N HIS A 24 -17.79 -21.97 13.18
CA HIS A 24 -18.24 -20.57 13.15
C HIS A 24 -17.37 -19.78 14.14
N PRO A 25 -16.85 -18.59 13.76
CA PRO A 25 -16.12 -17.76 14.69
C PRO A 25 -17.03 -17.49 15.89
N GLN A 26 -16.60 -17.94 17.07
CA GLN A 26 -17.23 -17.57 18.33
C GLN A 26 -17.25 -16.04 18.39
N PRO A 27 -18.41 -15.39 18.54
CA PRO A 27 -18.45 -13.95 18.68
C PRO A 27 -17.54 -13.55 19.85
N ILE A 28 -16.61 -12.63 19.60
CA ILE A 28 -15.82 -11.98 20.65
C ILE A 28 -16.83 -11.55 21.72
N ALA A 29 -16.66 -12.05 22.95
CA ALA A 29 -17.54 -11.72 24.07
C ALA A 29 -17.81 -10.20 24.08
N HIS A 30 -19.06 -9.78 24.33
CA HIS A 30 -19.52 -8.39 24.34
C HIS A 30 -18.50 -7.43 24.97
N ASN A 31 -17.59 -6.92 24.15
CA ASN A 31 -16.55 -6.00 24.52
C ASN A 31 -16.68 -4.82 23.58
N ASP A 32 -17.33 -3.77 24.08
CA ASP A 32 -17.64 -2.57 23.30
C ASP A 32 -16.41 -1.68 23.05
N LYS A 33 -15.21 -2.10 23.50
CA LYS A 33 -13.97 -1.37 23.22
C LYS A 33 -13.68 -1.37 21.72
N PRO A 34 -13.22 -0.23 21.16
CA PRO A 34 -12.95 -0.11 19.74
C PRO A 34 -11.66 -0.83 19.31
N VAL A 35 -10.83 -1.25 20.28
CA VAL A 35 -9.71 -2.19 20.08
C VAL A 35 -9.76 -3.25 21.18
N VAL A 36 -9.79 -4.52 20.78
CA VAL A 36 -9.74 -5.67 21.69
C VAL A 36 -8.34 -6.27 21.67
N VAL A 37 -7.80 -6.58 22.85
CA VAL A 37 -6.48 -7.19 22.99
C VAL A 37 -6.62 -8.59 23.56
N GLU A 38 -6.07 -9.57 22.87
CA GLU A 38 -6.09 -10.97 23.30
C GLU A 38 -4.66 -11.49 23.46
N ALA A 39 -4.44 -12.30 24.50
CA ALA A 39 -3.17 -12.95 24.77
C ALA A 39 -3.26 -14.44 24.51
N HIS A 40 -2.38 -14.96 23.65
CA HIS A 40 -2.28 -16.36 23.30
C HIS A 40 -0.80 -16.75 23.32
N ASN A 41 -0.34 -17.43 24.38
CA ASN A 41 1.09 -17.73 24.61
C ASN A 41 1.98 -16.49 24.43
N ALA A 42 2.95 -16.52 23.52
CA ALA A 42 3.83 -15.39 23.21
C ALA A 42 3.22 -14.40 22.20
N MET A 43 2.07 -14.70 21.60
CA MET A 43 1.38 -13.82 20.68
C MET A 43 0.43 -12.87 21.41
N ARG A 44 0.34 -11.63 20.90
CA ARG A 44 -0.66 -10.65 21.32
C ARG A 44 -1.43 -10.16 20.11
N LYS A 45 -2.75 -10.37 20.12
CA LYS A 45 -3.65 -9.93 19.04
C LYS A 45 -4.20 -8.55 19.37
N LEU A 46 -4.06 -7.60 18.44
CA LEU A 46 -4.73 -6.31 18.45
C LEU A 46 -5.86 -6.38 17.41
N VAL A 47 -7.10 -6.43 17.87
CA VAL A 47 -8.30 -6.58 17.02
C VAL A 47 -9.02 -5.25 16.92
N LEU A 48 -9.06 -4.67 15.72
CA LEU A 48 -9.85 -3.46 15.43
C LEU A 48 -11.34 -3.81 15.49
N ASN A 49 -12.12 -3.12 16.33
CA ASN A 49 -13.47 -3.54 16.71
C ASN A 49 -14.50 -2.40 16.63
N ARG A 50 -14.54 -1.71 15.48
CA ARG A 50 -15.61 -0.77 15.09
C ARG A 50 -16.22 -1.18 13.74
N PRO A 51 -16.76 -2.41 13.58
CA PRO A 51 -17.23 -2.90 12.28
C PRO A 51 -18.33 -2.04 11.65
N LYS A 52 -19.19 -1.39 12.47
CA LYS A 52 -20.23 -0.46 12.00
C LYS A 52 -19.66 0.81 11.34
N ALA A 53 -18.44 1.19 11.71
CA ALA A 53 -17.71 2.31 11.13
C ALA A 53 -16.58 1.83 10.21
N LEU A 54 -16.70 0.62 9.65
CA LEU A 54 -15.69 0.01 8.77
C LEU A 54 -14.28 -0.02 9.38
N ASN A 55 -14.21 -0.07 10.71
CA ASN A 55 -12.98 -0.02 11.51
C ASN A 55 -12.12 1.23 11.26
N SER A 56 -12.69 2.36 10.83
CA SER A 56 -11.94 3.62 10.70
C SER A 56 -11.32 4.05 12.04
N LEU A 57 -10.07 4.52 12.01
CA LEU A 57 -9.30 4.87 13.21
C LEU A 57 -9.80 6.18 13.83
N ASN A 58 -10.32 6.14 15.05
CA ASN A 58 -10.52 7.33 15.86
C ASN A 58 -9.39 7.47 16.90
N GLU A 59 -9.40 8.59 17.63
CA GLU A 59 -8.40 8.89 18.64
C GLU A 59 -8.31 7.81 19.73
N GLU A 60 -9.44 7.30 20.22
CA GLU A 60 -9.47 6.23 21.23
C GLU A 60 -8.79 4.95 20.75
N MET A 61 -9.01 4.54 19.49
CA MET A 61 -8.32 3.39 18.91
C MET A 61 -6.82 3.60 18.86
N ILE A 62 -6.37 4.78 18.40
CA ILE A 62 -4.95 5.11 18.29
C ILE A 62 -4.30 5.07 19.69
N ASP A 63 -4.93 5.70 20.69
CA ASP A 63 -4.45 5.70 22.07
C ASP A 63 -4.36 4.27 22.65
N LEU A 64 -5.37 3.42 22.39
CA LEU A 64 -5.35 2.02 22.82
C LEU A 64 -4.26 1.22 22.11
N ILE A 65 -4.07 1.39 20.80
CA ILE A 65 -3.02 0.73 20.02
C ILE A 65 -1.65 1.17 20.56
N GLN A 66 -1.40 2.47 20.66
CA GLN A 66 -0.11 3.02 21.11
C GLN A 66 0.23 2.58 22.54
N SER A 67 -0.75 2.59 23.45
CA SER A 67 -0.57 2.12 24.83
C SER A 67 -0.18 0.64 24.88
N ASN A 68 -0.84 -0.19 24.07
CA ASN A 68 -0.52 -1.62 23.99
C ASN A 68 0.83 -1.85 23.33
N LEU A 69 1.12 -1.23 22.18
CA LEU A 69 2.42 -1.33 21.52
C LEU A 69 3.58 -0.99 22.46
N THR A 70 3.45 0.08 23.25
CA THR A 70 4.44 0.48 24.26
C THR A 70 4.64 -0.59 25.34
N LYS A 71 3.56 -1.22 25.81
CA LYS A 71 3.63 -2.34 26.77
C LYS A 71 4.24 -3.58 26.15
N LEU A 72 3.87 -3.86 24.90
CA LEU A 72 4.37 -4.99 24.13
C LEU A 72 5.86 -4.86 23.91
N GLU A 73 6.38 -3.68 23.57
CA GLU A 73 7.82 -3.45 23.37
C GLU A 73 8.65 -3.89 24.59
N LYS A 74 8.16 -3.61 25.80
CA LYS A 74 8.84 -3.88 27.08
C LYS A 74 8.65 -5.31 27.60
N SER A 75 7.72 -6.07 27.04
CA SER A 75 7.35 -7.39 27.55
C SER A 75 8.27 -8.49 27.02
N GLU A 76 8.89 -9.26 27.90
CA GLU A 76 9.68 -10.45 27.54
C GLU A 76 8.79 -11.66 27.19
N LEU A 77 7.52 -11.64 27.62
CA LEU A 77 6.54 -12.72 27.39
C LEU A 77 5.66 -12.52 26.15
N ALA A 78 5.81 -11.41 25.45
CA ALA A 78 5.01 -11.07 24.27
C ALA A 78 5.94 -10.75 23.13
N ASN A 79 6.00 -11.62 22.13
CA ASN A 79 6.99 -11.57 21.08
C ASN A 79 6.38 -11.33 19.70
N VAL A 80 5.29 -12.02 19.35
CA VAL A 80 4.60 -11.85 18.06
C VAL A 80 3.39 -10.93 18.25
N ILE A 81 3.30 -9.89 17.42
CA ILE A 81 2.15 -8.97 17.40
C ILE A 81 1.31 -9.31 16.17
N LEU A 82 0.07 -9.71 16.39
CA LEU A 82 -0.91 -9.91 15.30
C LEU A 82 -1.90 -8.74 15.30
N ILE A 83 -2.05 -8.06 14.18
CA ILE A 83 -3.07 -7.03 13.98
C ILE A 83 -4.10 -7.57 12.98
N LYS A 84 -5.36 -7.58 13.39
CA LYS A 84 -6.50 -8.00 12.55
C LYS A 84 -7.72 -7.15 12.89
N SER A 85 -8.83 -7.41 12.21
CA SER A 85 -10.09 -6.73 12.50
C SER A 85 -11.22 -7.70 12.82
N ASN A 86 -12.25 -7.17 13.46
CA ASN A 86 -13.57 -7.77 13.53
C ASN A 86 -14.45 -7.22 12.38
N GLY A 87 -15.26 -8.08 11.76
CA GLY A 87 -16.14 -7.74 10.64
C GLY A 87 -15.49 -7.86 9.26
N LYS A 88 -16.18 -7.32 8.24
CA LYS A 88 -15.84 -7.52 6.81
C LYS A 88 -14.60 -6.76 6.33
N HIS A 89 -14.24 -5.67 6.99
CA HIS A 89 -13.19 -4.77 6.54
C HIS A 89 -12.09 -4.67 7.59
N PHE A 90 -10.84 -4.52 7.14
CA PHE A 90 -9.71 -4.33 8.04
C PHE A 90 -9.77 -2.96 8.70
N CYS A 91 -9.62 -1.89 7.91
CA CYS A 91 -9.66 -0.50 8.34
C CYS A 91 -9.83 0.43 7.14
N ALA A 92 -10.94 1.18 7.10
CA ALA A 92 -11.25 2.14 6.04
C ALA A 92 -10.84 3.58 6.41
N GLY A 93 -9.54 3.82 6.62
CA GLY A 93 -8.99 5.14 6.88
C GLY A 93 -9.09 5.63 8.33
N GLY A 94 -8.70 6.89 8.56
CA GLY A 94 -8.96 7.59 9.82
C GLY A 94 -10.38 8.17 9.87
N ASP A 95 -10.85 8.54 11.06
CA ASP A 95 -12.14 9.19 11.31
C ASP A 95 -12.09 10.69 10.91
N VAL A 96 -11.87 10.93 9.61
CA VAL A 96 -11.70 12.28 9.04
C VAL A 96 -12.96 13.13 9.14
N VAL A 97 -14.14 12.51 9.34
CA VAL A 97 -15.39 13.22 9.63
C VAL A 97 -15.30 13.91 10.99
N THR A 98 -14.76 13.23 12.00
CA THR A 98 -14.52 13.84 13.31
C THR A 98 -13.46 14.93 13.23
N LEU A 99 -12.39 14.72 12.45
CA LEU A 99 -11.38 15.76 12.20
C LEU A 99 -11.99 17.01 11.56
N SER A 100 -12.81 16.85 10.52
CA SER A 100 -13.49 17.97 9.85
C SER A 100 -14.35 18.82 10.79
N LYS A 101 -14.99 18.20 11.80
CA LYS A 101 -15.72 18.92 12.86
C LYS A 101 -14.80 19.74 13.77
N TYR A 102 -13.60 19.27 14.06
CA TYR A 102 -12.62 20.09 14.79
C TYR A 102 -12.16 21.30 13.98
N LEU A 103 -12.28 21.26 12.65
CA LEU A 103 -11.88 22.36 11.77
C LEU A 103 -12.94 23.48 11.64
N GLU A 104 -14.11 23.34 12.29
CA GLU A 104 -15.17 24.35 12.30
C GLU A 104 -14.88 25.53 13.24
N ASP A 105 -14.14 25.29 14.31
CA ASP A 105 -13.68 26.30 15.26
C ASP A 105 -12.15 26.29 15.28
N GLU A 106 -11.55 27.43 14.99
CA GLU A 106 -10.10 27.62 15.01
C GLU A 106 -9.46 27.20 16.34
N LYS A 107 -10.19 27.32 17.46
CA LYS A 107 -9.73 26.90 18.79
C LYS A 107 -9.56 25.39 18.93
N THR A 108 -10.22 24.60 18.08
CA THR A 108 -10.15 23.13 18.12
C THR A 108 -9.19 22.53 17.10
N TRP A 109 -8.56 23.33 16.23
CA TRP A 109 -7.62 22.81 15.23
C TRP A 109 -6.42 22.08 15.85
N VAL A 110 -6.01 22.44 17.07
CA VAL A 110 -4.99 21.71 17.85
C VAL A 110 -5.34 20.23 18.06
N LYS A 111 -6.63 19.88 18.12
CA LYS A 111 -7.08 18.48 18.24
C LYS A 111 -6.80 17.69 16.96
N ALA A 112 -6.92 18.32 15.79
CA ALA A 112 -6.56 17.68 14.53
C ALA A 112 -5.05 17.40 14.46
N SER A 113 -4.20 18.36 14.89
CA SER A 113 -2.76 18.11 15.00
C SER A 113 -2.42 17.00 15.98
N SER A 114 -3.09 16.95 17.14
CA SER A 114 -2.86 15.88 18.12
C SER A 114 -3.24 14.50 17.57
N PHE A 115 -4.30 14.41 16.77
CA PHE A 115 -4.67 13.16 16.09
C PHE A 115 -3.56 12.68 15.16
N PHE A 116 -3.09 13.54 14.25
CA PHE A 116 -2.01 13.18 13.32
C PHE A 116 -0.69 12.89 14.03
N GLU A 117 -0.38 13.61 15.12
CA GLU A 117 0.78 13.32 15.97
C GLU A 117 0.75 11.87 16.47
N LYS A 118 -0.35 11.48 17.11
CA LYS A 118 -0.54 10.13 17.65
C LYS A 118 -0.56 9.06 16.57
N GLU A 119 -1.22 9.33 15.44
CA GLU A 119 -1.31 8.40 14.31
C GLU A 119 0.09 8.14 13.72
N TYR A 120 0.86 9.18 13.41
CA TYR A 120 2.19 9.04 12.82
C TYR A 120 3.21 8.45 13.80
N GLU A 121 3.12 8.74 15.10
CA GLU A 121 3.93 8.06 16.11
C GLU A 121 3.60 6.56 16.18
N THR A 122 2.32 6.20 16.04
CA THR A 122 1.89 4.79 16.00
C THR A 122 2.42 4.09 14.75
N ASN A 123 2.31 4.72 13.58
CA ASN A 123 2.85 4.17 12.33
C ASN A 123 4.39 4.02 12.40
N HIS A 124 5.08 5.02 12.96
CA HIS A 124 6.52 5.00 13.16
C HIS A 124 6.96 3.90 14.14
N PHE A 125 6.20 3.67 15.22
CA PHE A 125 6.43 2.54 16.12
C PHE A 125 6.41 1.22 15.34
N LEU A 126 5.38 1.00 14.53
CA LEU A 126 5.23 -0.21 13.73
C LEU A 126 6.35 -0.38 12.69
N ALA A 127 6.88 0.74 12.19
CA ALA A 127 8.02 0.78 11.26
C ALA A 127 9.37 0.41 11.93
N THR A 128 9.51 0.67 13.23
CA THR A 128 10.81 0.61 13.91
C THR A 128 10.88 -0.38 15.06
N THR A 129 9.80 -1.11 15.35
CA THR A 129 9.79 -2.17 16.36
C THR A 129 10.66 -3.36 15.94
N PRO A 130 11.43 -3.99 16.86
CA PRO A 130 12.17 -5.21 16.57
C PRO A 130 11.30 -6.47 16.59
N LYS A 131 10.07 -6.37 17.09
CA LYS A 131 9.17 -7.51 17.25
C LYS A 131 8.47 -7.86 15.94
N PRO A 132 8.32 -9.16 15.59
CA PRO A 132 7.53 -9.54 14.43
C PRO A 132 6.09 -9.03 14.52
N VAL A 133 5.72 -8.16 13.58
CA VAL A 133 4.34 -7.69 13.39
C VAL A 133 3.75 -8.38 12.16
N VAL A 134 2.62 -9.05 12.37
CA VAL A 134 1.79 -9.67 11.34
C VAL A 134 0.48 -8.90 11.23
N ALA A 135 0.14 -8.45 10.02
CA ALA A 135 -1.12 -7.79 9.73
C ALA A 135 -1.93 -8.61 8.73
N ILE A 136 -3.18 -8.97 9.09
CA ILE A 136 -4.12 -9.65 8.20
C ILE A 136 -5.05 -8.59 7.60
N MET A 137 -4.81 -8.23 6.33
CA MET A 137 -5.51 -7.16 5.61
C MET A 137 -6.82 -7.65 4.98
N ASN A 138 -7.65 -8.37 5.74
CA ASN A 138 -8.91 -8.92 5.24
C ASN A 138 -9.92 -7.79 4.96
N GLY A 139 -10.34 -7.63 3.71
CA GLY A 139 -11.21 -6.54 3.27
C GLY A 139 -10.52 -5.20 3.00
N VAL A 140 -11.25 -4.10 3.22
CA VAL A 140 -10.79 -2.74 2.91
C VAL A 140 -9.69 -2.32 3.87
N THR A 141 -8.57 -1.86 3.31
CA THR A 141 -7.37 -1.38 4.00
C THR A 141 -6.96 -0.05 3.36
N PHE A 142 -7.62 1.05 3.73
CA PHE A 142 -7.42 2.37 3.13
C PHE A 142 -6.83 3.36 4.13
N GLY A 143 -6.08 4.36 3.66
CA GLY A 143 -5.54 5.46 4.47
C GLY A 143 -4.85 4.99 5.75
N GLY A 144 -5.36 5.39 6.93
CA GLY A 144 -4.88 4.89 8.23
C GLY A 144 -4.75 3.36 8.35
N GLY A 145 -5.57 2.57 7.63
CA GLY A 145 -5.41 1.11 7.55
C GLY A 145 -4.10 0.68 6.87
N VAL A 146 -3.66 1.43 5.85
CA VAL A 146 -2.33 1.30 5.25
C VAL A 146 -1.27 1.73 6.25
N GLY A 147 -1.49 2.81 7.03
CA GLY A 147 -0.57 3.25 8.09
C GLY A 147 -0.32 2.19 9.17
N ILE A 148 -1.35 1.46 9.58
CA ILE A 148 -1.27 0.40 10.61
C ILE A 148 -0.61 -0.89 10.08
N THR A 149 -0.51 -1.08 8.78
CA THR A 149 -0.05 -2.36 8.20
C THR A 149 1.22 -2.22 7.36
N GLY A 150 1.31 -1.18 6.55
CA GLY A 150 2.30 -0.94 5.51
C GLY A 150 3.76 -0.96 5.98
N HIS A 151 3.99 -0.62 7.25
CA HIS A 151 5.34 -0.54 7.82
C HIS A 151 5.80 -1.80 8.53
N GLY A 152 4.88 -2.70 8.88
CA GLY A 152 5.18 -3.94 9.61
C GLY A 152 5.88 -4.99 8.74
N ALA A 153 6.49 -5.97 9.40
CA ALA A 153 7.28 -7.01 8.74
C ALA A 153 6.46 -7.91 7.81
N PHE A 154 5.26 -8.32 8.25
CA PHE A 154 4.42 -9.26 7.53
C PHE A 154 3.04 -8.68 7.28
N ARG A 155 2.72 -8.50 6.01
CA ARG A 155 1.44 -8.00 5.50
C ARG A 155 0.80 -9.10 4.67
N ILE A 156 -0.33 -9.61 5.14
CA ILE A 156 -1.03 -10.74 4.54
C ILE A 156 -2.24 -10.20 3.78
N ALA A 157 -2.24 -10.38 2.47
CA ALA A 157 -3.42 -10.18 1.63
C ALA A 157 -4.21 -11.48 1.51
N THR A 158 -5.51 -11.34 1.25
CA THR A 158 -6.47 -12.39 0.94
C THR A 158 -7.22 -12.00 -0.33
N GLU A 159 -8.03 -12.87 -0.90
CA GLU A 159 -8.93 -12.57 -2.01
C GLU A 159 -9.85 -11.36 -1.77
N THR A 160 -10.14 -11.00 -0.51
CA THR A 160 -11.03 -9.88 -0.18
C THR A 160 -10.29 -8.55 0.03
N THR A 161 -8.96 -8.58 0.12
CA THR A 161 -8.14 -7.40 0.40
C THR A 161 -8.37 -6.34 -0.67
N GLN A 162 -8.56 -5.10 -0.24
CA GLN A 162 -8.58 -3.93 -1.11
C GLN A 162 -7.74 -2.84 -0.47
N ILE A 163 -6.66 -2.44 -1.13
CA ILE A 163 -5.73 -1.41 -0.63
C ILE A 163 -5.74 -0.19 -1.55
N ALA A 164 -5.84 1.00 -0.96
CA ALA A 164 -5.88 2.27 -1.68
C ALA A 164 -5.52 3.44 -0.77
N MET A 165 -5.13 4.55 -1.38
CA MET A 165 -4.95 5.85 -0.74
C MET A 165 -6.00 6.83 -1.31
N PRO A 166 -7.22 6.90 -0.74
CA PRO A 166 -8.33 7.73 -1.23
C PRO A 166 -8.26 9.21 -0.85
N GLU A 167 -7.16 9.67 -0.25
CA GLU A 167 -7.03 11.00 0.37
C GLU A 167 -7.20 12.15 -0.64
N THR A 168 -6.73 11.97 -1.88
CA THR A 168 -6.90 12.98 -2.94
C THR A 168 -8.36 13.24 -3.31
N LYS A 169 -9.27 12.27 -3.04
CA LYS A 169 -10.71 12.44 -3.24
C LYS A 169 -11.31 13.44 -2.27
N ILE A 170 -10.79 13.51 -1.04
CA ILE A 170 -11.35 14.33 0.04
C ILE A 170 -10.55 15.62 0.27
N GLY A 171 -9.69 16.00 -0.66
CA GLY A 171 -8.84 17.20 -0.51
C GLY A 171 -7.68 17.00 0.48
N LEU A 172 -7.21 15.78 0.69
CA LEU A 172 -5.99 15.47 1.45
C LEU A 172 -4.93 14.88 0.48
N PHE A 173 -3.81 14.38 1.00
CA PHE A 173 -2.74 13.72 0.25
C PHE A 173 -2.48 12.33 0.88
N PRO A 174 -1.92 11.34 0.15
CA PRO A 174 -1.48 10.09 0.75
C PRO A 174 -0.50 10.37 1.90
N ASP A 175 -0.88 10.00 3.11
CA ASP A 175 -0.16 10.30 4.34
C ASP A 175 0.25 8.99 5.06
N VAL A 176 0.37 9.01 6.39
CA VAL A 176 0.70 7.83 7.22
C VAL A 176 1.97 7.07 6.80
N GLY A 177 2.93 7.77 6.17
CA GLY A 177 4.13 7.18 5.62
C GLY A 177 3.95 6.48 4.27
N ALA A 178 2.80 6.61 3.61
CA ALA A 178 2.60 6.14 2.24
C ALA A 178 3.59 6.81 1.26
N ASN A 179 4.03 8.04 1.53
CA ASN A 179 5.10 8.71 0.79
C ASN A 179 6.48 8.03 0.96
N PHE A 180 6.63 7.09 1.90
CA PHE A 180 7.78 6.19 1.96
C PHE A 180 7.53 4.92 1.12
N ILE A 181 6.33 4.35 1.19
CA ILE A 181 5.98 3.07 0.57
C ILE A 181 5.79 3.21 -0.95
N LEU A 182 4.91 4.10 -1.40
CA LEU A 182 4.51 4.26 -2.79
C LEU A 182 5.69 4.50 -3.75
N PRO A 183 6.65 5.43 -3.49
CA PRO A 183 7.72 5.67 -4.45
C PRO A 183 8.72 4.51 -4.60
N ARG A 184 8.61 3.46 -3.77
CA ARG A 184 9.44 2.25 -3.78
C ARG A 184 8.76 1.07 -4.47
N LEU A 185 7.52 1.21 -4.94
CA LEU A 185 6.91 0.25 -5.86
C LEU A 185 7.60 0.34 -7.24
N ASP A 186 7.52 -0.73 -8.02
CA ASP A 186 8.16 -0.78 -9.34
C ASP A 186 7.66 0.36 -10.26
N GLY A 187 8.58 0.96 -11.01
CA GLY A 187 8.31 2.02 -11.97
C GLY A 187 7.56 3.23 -11.39
N GLN A 188 6.42 3.59 -12.00
CA GLN A 188 5.55 4.69 -11.58
C GLN A 188 4.23 4.22 -10.95
N LEU A 189 4.10 2.93 -10.63
CA LEU A 189 2.87 2.37 -10.06
C LEU A 189 2.44 3.10 -8.78
N GLY A 190 3.37 3.39 -7.88
CA GLY A 190 3.03 4.07 -6.62
C GLY A 190 2.47 5.48 -6.82
N LEU A 191 2.98 6.23 -7.81
CA LEU A 191 2.46 7.55 -8.13
C LEU A 191 1.06 7.46 -8.74
N TYR A 192 0.84 6.52 -9.67
CA TYR A 192 -0.48 6.22 -10.21
C TYR A 192 -1.50 5.91 -9.11
N LEU A 193 -1.16 5.01 -8.18
CA LEU A 193 -2.05 4.62 -7.08
C LEU A 193 -2.36 5.80 -6.14
N GLY A 194 -1.37 6.64 -5.82
CA GLY A 194 -1.55 7.81 -4.97
C GLY A 194 -2.45 8.88 -5.60
N LEU A 195 -2.36 9.11 -6.90
CA LEU A 195 -3.15 10.13 -7.60
C LEU A 195 -4.58 9.66 -7.88
N THR A 196 -4.73 8.44 -8.38
CA THR A 196 -6.02 7.92 -8.84
C THR A 196 -6.86 7.33 -7.71
N SER A 197 -6.21 6.93 -6.61
CA SER A 197 -6.79 6.13 -5.54
C SER A 197 -7.35 4.79 -6.05
N PHE A 198 -6.73 4.23 -7.10
CA PHE A 198 -7.14 2.94 -7.66
C PHE A 198 -6.98 1.83 -6.60
N PRO A 199 -8.05 1.07 -6.28
CA PRO A 199 -7.96 0.00 -5.29
C PRO A 199 -7.30 -1.25 -5.88
N LEU A 200 -6.11 -1.58 -5.40
CA LEU A 200 -5.51 -2.88 -5.68
C LEU A 200 -6.20 -3.97 -4.87
N LYS A 201 -6.59 -5.06 -5.53
CA LYS A 201 -7.40 -6.12 -4.94
C LYS A 201 -6.63 -7.43 -4.84
N GLY A 202 -6.81 -8.13 -3.72
CA GLY A 202 -6.33 -9.48 -3.49
C GLY A 202 -4.88 -9.74 -3.91
N ALA A 203 -4.67 -10.70 -4.80
CA ALA A 203 -3.34 -11.11 -5.25
C ALA A 203 -2.55 -9.97 -5.92
N ALA A 204 -3.23 -8.98 -6.53
CA ALA A 204 -2.57 -7.81 -7.07
C ALA A 204 -1.83 -6.99 -6.00
N THR A 205 -2.36 -6.93 -4.77
CA THR A 205 -1.71 -6.27 -3.63
C THR A 205 -0.37 -6.94 -3.31
N TYR A 206 -0.31 -8.28 -3.44
CA TYR A 206 0.91 -9.06 -3.25
C TYR A 206 1.90 -8.84 -4.40
N LEU A 207 1.44 -8.95 -5.65
CA LEU A 207 2.29 -8.78 -6.84
C LEU A 207 2.89 -7.37 -6.96
N ALA A 208 2.13 -6.34 -6.54
CA ALA A 208 2.58 -4.95 -6.51
C ALA A 208 3.61 -4.66 -5.40
N GLY A 209 3.78 -5.55 -4.41
CA GLY A 209 4.70 -5.36 -3.28
C GLY A 209 4.09 -4.65 -2.06
N LEU A 210 2.78 -4.45 -2.03
CA LEU A 210 2.08 -3.89 -0.86
C LEU A 210 1.77 -4.95 0.20
N ALA A 211 1.61 -6.22 -0.19
CA ALA A 211 1.62 -7.37 0.71
C ALA A 211 2.93 -8.17 0.59
N THR A 212 3.26 -8.89 1.66
CA THR A 212 4.41 -9.83 1.71
C THR A 212 4.01 -11.29 1.47
N HIS A 213 2.74 -11.60 1.68
CA HIS A 213 2.18 -12.94 1.58
C HIS A 213 0.73 -12.85 1.07
N TYR A 214 0.29 -13.88 0.37
CA TYR A 214 -1.10 -14.06 -0.03
C TYR A 214 -1.61 -15.39 0.55
N VAL A 215 -2.59 -15.30 1.45
CA VAL A 215 -3.16 -16.44 2.17
C VAL A 215 -4.67 -16.44 1.92
N PRO A 216 -5.24 -17.52 1.35
CA PRO A 216 -6.68 -17.67 1.20
C PRO A 216 -7.41 -17.49 2.53
N SER A 217 -8.55 -16.79 2.53
CA SER A 217 -9.20 -16.39 3.78
C SER A 217 -9.66 -17.57 4.64
N ASP A 218 -9.92 -18.73 4.04
CA ASP A 218 -10.33 -19.96 4.73
C ASP A 218 -9.19 -20.65 5.50
N ARG A 219 -7.93 -20.25 5.27
CA ARG A 219 -6.75 -20.73 6.02
C ARG A 219 -6.32 -19.80 7.15
N LEU A 220 -6.96 -18.63 7.29
CA LEU A 220 -6.55 -17.64 8.30
C LEU A 220 -6.72 -18.14 9.73
N ALA A 221 -7.78 -18.91 10.02
CA ALA A 221 -8.01 -19.44 11.36
C ALA A 221 -6.87 -20.39 11.79
N ASP A 222 -6.48 -21.31 10.89
CA ASP A 222 -5.39 -22.25 11.14
C ASP A 222 -4.03 -21.52 11.24
N LEU A 223 -3.80 -20.51 10.39
CA LEU A 223 -2.62 -19.66 10.48
C LEU A 223 -2.54 -18.93 11.83
N GLU A 224 -3.64 -18.34 12.28
CA GLU A 224 -3.68 -17.65 13.59
C GLU A 224 -3.39 -18.60 14.74
N HIS A 225 -3.91 -19.83 14.65
CA HIS A 225 -3.62 -20.87 15.63
C HIS A 225 -2.14 -21.24 15.62
N ARG A 226 -1.57 -21.50 14.44
CA ARG A 226 -0.15 -21.84 14.29
C ARG A 226 0.78 -20.73 14.79
N LEU A 227 0.46 -19.46 14.49
CA LEU A 227 1.21 -18.31 15.01
C LEU A 227 1.16 -18.22 16.54
N SER A 228 0.05 -18.65 17.15
CA SER A 228 -0.11 -18.66 18.61
C SER A 228 0.75 -19.72 19.31
N GLU A 229 1.18 -20.77 18.61
CA GLU A 229 2.06 -21.81 19.15
C GLU A 229 3.53 -21.40 19.18
N LEU A 230 3.90 -20.33 18.47
CA LEU A 230 5.26 -19.80 18.52
C LEU A 230 5.57 -19.27 19.93
N ASP A 231 6.77 -19.59 20.42
CA ASP A 231 7.22 -19.16 21.74
C ASP A 231 7.88 -17.76 21.73
N VAL A 232 8.36 -17.35 22.90
CA VAL A 232 8.97 -16.03 23.11
C VAL A 232 10.28 -15.82 22.33
N THR A 233 10.86 -16.88 21.75
CA THR A 233 12.09 -16.83 20.95
C THR A 233 11.85 -16.67 19.46
N ALA A 234 10.58 -16.65 19.01
CA ALA A 234 10.22 -16.53 17.61
C ALA A 234 10.92 -15.33 16.92
N THR A 235 11.70 -15.61 15.89
CA THR A 235 12.31 -14.58 15.05
C THR A 235 11.40 -14.24 13.87
N HIS A 236 11.72 -13.17 13.15
CA HIS A 236 11.08 -12.87 11.88
C HIS A 236 11.16 -14.06 10.90
N GLU A 237 12.28 -14.77 10.84
CA GLU A 237 12.45 -15.96 9.98
C GLU A 237 11.49 -17.09 10.37
N THR A 238 11.31 -17.35 11.67
CA THR A 238 10.36 -18.39 12.13
C THR A 238 8.91 -18.00 11.87
N VAL A 239 8.55 -16.73 12.04
CA VAL A 239 7.22 -16.20 11.72
C VAL A 239 6.96 -16.25 10.22
N ASN A 240 7.94 -15.88 9.39
CA ASN A 240 7.83 -16.01 7.94
C ASN A 240 7.59 -17.48 7.53
N ALA A 241 8.39 -18.41 8.06
CA ALA A 241 8.23 -19.83 7.76
C ALA A 241 6.84 -20.34 8.18
N CYS A 242 6.32 -19.89 9.32
CA CYS A 242 4.97 -20.18 9.77
C CYS A 242 3.90 -19.67 8.79
N ILE A 243 4.05 -18.46 8.23
CA ILE A 243 3.08 -17.92 7.27
C ILE A 243 3.14 -18.68 5.93
N GLU A 244 4.35 -19.01 5.46
CA GLU A 244 4.60 -19.77 4.22
C GLU A 244 4.02 -21.19 4.21
N GLU A 245 3.60 -21.72 5.37
CA GLU A 245 2.87 -22.98 5.49
C GLU A 245 1.42 -22.86 4.96
N PHE A 246 0.84 -21.66 4.96
CA PHE A 246 -0.59 -21.42 4.66
C PHE A 246 -0.84 -20.61 3.39
N VAL A 247 0.21 -20.08 2.74
CA VAL A 247 0.06 -19.30 1.50
C VAL A 247 -0.64 -20.10 0.41
N ALA A 248 -1.30 -19.39 -0.51
CA ALA A 248 -1.85 -19.99 -1.72
C ALA A 248 -0.77 -20.80 -2.46
N ASP A 249 -1.17 -21.87 -3.14
CA ASP A 249 -0.28 -22.49 -4.11
C ASP A 249 -0.19 -21.66 -5.42
N SER A 250 0.66 -22.12 -6.34
CA SER A 250 0.90 -21.39 -7.60
C SER A 250 -0.34 -21.32 -8.49
N ASP A 251 -1.21 -22.33 -8.47
CA ASP A 251 -2.39 -22.35 -9.34
C ASP A 251 -3.48 -21.45 -8.78
N GLU A 252 -3.73 -21.52 -7.46
CA GLU A 252 -4.59 -20.59 -6.73
C GLU A 252 -4.16 -19.13 -6.96
N LEU A 253 -2.86 -18.86 -6.90
CA LEU A 253 -2.33 -17.53 -7.13
C LEU A 253 -2.52 -17.07 -8.58
N ARG A 254 -2.26 -17.93 -9.58
CA ARG A 254 -2.47 -17.60 -10.99
C ARG A 254 -3.91 -17.25 -11.28
N THR A 255 -4.86 -18.06 -10.82
CA THR A 255 -6.29 -17.77 -10.96
C THR A 255 -6.65 -16.44 -10.30
N ALA A 256 -6.10 -16.15 -9.11
CA ALA A 256 -6.35 -14.89 -8.43
C ALA A 256 -5.74 -13.66 -9.15
N LEU A 257 -4.75 -13.85 -10.03
CA LEU A 257 -4.08 -12.80 -10.79
C LEU A 257 -4.71 -12.54 -12.16
N GLU A 258 -5.55 -13.42 -12.70
CA GLU A 258 -6.26 -13.21 -13.98
C GLU A 258 -7.04 -11.90 -14.01
N ALA A 259 -7.58 -11.48 -12.85
CA ALA A 259 -8.34 -10.24 -12.72
C ALA A 259 -7.47 -9.00 -12.43
N TYR A 260 -6.13 -9.08 -12.47
CA TYR A 260 -5.25 -7.96 -12.19
C TYR A 260 -5.05 -7.08 -13.44
N PRO A 261 -5.59 -5.84 -13.49
CA PRO A 261 -5.64 -5.10 -14.75
C PRO A 261 -4.38 -4.24 -15.02
N LEU A 262 -3.45 -4.15 -14.07
CA LEU A 262 -2.29 -3.25 -14.19
C LEU A 262 -1.02 -4.01 -14.60
N VAL A 263 -1.14 -4.76 -15.70
CA VAL A 263 -0.06 -5.57 -16.32
C VAL A 263 0.13 -5.16 -17.79
N GLY A 264 1.13 -5.73 -18.47
CA GLY A 264 1.27 -5.61 -19.93
C GLY A 264 1.32 -4.16 -20.46
N PRO A 265 0.63 -3.85 -21.57
CA PRO A 265 0.58 -2.50 -22.14
C PRO A 265 0.07 -1.42 -21.18
N VAL A 266 -0.95 -1.70 -20.37
CA VAL A 266 -1.46 -0.75 -19.35
C VAL A 266 -0.37 -0.42 -18.34
N ARG A 267 0.38 -1.42 -17.87
CA ARG A 267 1.51 -1.21 -16.95
C ARG A 267 2.62 -0.36 -17.58
N ARG A 268 2.93 -0.56 -18.87
CA ARG A 268 3.89 0.29 -19.60
C ARG A 268 3.39 1.73 -19.76
N ALA A 269 2.11 1.91 -20.07
CA ALA A 269 1.48 3.23 -20.14
C ALA A 269 1.53 3.98 -18.80
N ILE A 270 1.32 3.28 -17.67
CA ILE A 270 1.52 3.84 -16.33
C ILE A 270 2.96 4.34 -16.16
N ASP A 271 3.97 3.53 -16.50
CA ASP A 271 5.37 3.91 -16.33
C ASP A 271 5.75 5.13 -17.17
N GLU A 272 5.33 5.17 -18.43
CA GLU A 272 5.64 6.29 -19.31
C GLU A 272 4.92 7.57 -18.87
N ILE A 273 3.60 7.52 -18.70
CA ILE A 273 2.79 8.72 -18.47
C ILE A 273 3.04 9.31 -17.10
N PHE A 274 3.14 8.49 -16.05
CA PHE A 274 3.33 9.02 -14.69
C PHE A 274 4.78 9.43 -14.42
N SER A 275 5.70 9.20 -15.38
CA SER A 275 7.06 9.77 -15.34
C SER A 275 7.12 11.26 -15.71
N ARG A 276 6.06 11.79 -16.35
CA ARG A 276 5.97 13.20 -16.80
C ARG A 276 6.10 14.18 -15.64
N LYS A 277 6.62 15.38 -15.88
CA LYS A 277 7.03 16.29 -14.79
C LYS A 277 5.84 16.86 -14.03
N SER A 278 4.70 17.08 -14.67
CA SER A 278 3.53 17.69 -14.02
C SER A 278 2.27 16.85 -14.20
N PRO A 279 1.29 16.95 -13.29
CA PRO A 279 -0.05 16.39 -13.49
C PRO A 279 -0.73 16.85 -14.78
N GLU A 280 -0.49 18.09 -15.22
CA GLU A 280 -1.03 18.62 -16.46
C GLU A 280 -0.48 17.88 -17.68
N GLU A 281 0.82 17.59 -17.71
CA GLU A 281 1.42 16.74 -18.75
C GLU A 281 0.83 15.33 -18.70
N MET A 282 0.61 14.75 -17.50
CA MET A 282 0.01 13.43 -17.35
C MET A 282 -1.42 13.39 -17.92
N VAL A 283 -2.26 14.36 -17.55
CA VAL A 283 -3.65 14.46 -18.03
C VAL A 283 -3.68 14.68 -19.55
N SER A 284 -2.79 15.54 -20.08
CA SER A 284 -2.67 15.76 -21.51
C SER A 284 -2.24 14.50 -22.27
N GLU A 285 -1.27 13.74 -21.75
CA GLU A 285 -0.85 12.48 -22.36
C GLU A 285 -1.92 11.39 -22.31
N LEU A 286 -2.70 11.30 -21.23
CA LEU A 286 -3.84 10.37 -21.13
C LEU A 286 -4.91 10.68 -22.17
N ALA A 287 -5.24 11.96 -22.35
CA ALA A 287 -6.24 12.41 -23.31
C ALA A 287 -5.90 11.98 -24.76
N LYS A 288 -4.64 12.12 -25.15
CA LYS A 288 -4.14 11.73 -26.49
C LYS A 288 -4.32 10.25 -26.81
N LEU A 289 -4.55 9.39 -25.82
CA LEU A 289 -4.71 7.97 -26.05
C LEU A 289 -6.12 7.59 -26.52
N TYR A 290 -7.13 8.42 -26.31
CA TYR A 290 -8.52 8.05 -26.63
C TYR A 290 -9.35 9.17 -27.26
N GLU A 291 -8.93 10.43 -27.18
CA GLU A 291 -9.63 11.53 -27.82
C GLU A 291 -9.35 11.56 -29.33
N LYS A 292 -10.42 11.72 -30.11
CA LYS A 292 -10.35 11.94 -31.56
C LYS A 292 -10.58 13.42 -31.85
N GLU A 293 -9.87 13.96 -32.84
CA GLU A 293 -10.12 15.33 -33.31
C GLU A 293 -11.49 15.42 -34.00
N ARG A 294 -11.85 14.40 -34.80
CA ARG A 294 -13.16 14.24 -35.42
C ARG A 294 -13.74 12.84 -35.17
N PRO A 295 -15.08 12.67 -35.08
CA PRO A 295 -15.71 11.37 -34.83
C PRO A 295 -15.27 10.26 -35.80
N ASP A 296 -15.03 10.62 -37.07
CA ASP A 296 -14.66 9.69 -38.14
C ASP A 296 -13.15 9.41 -38.22
N ASP A 297 -12.33 10.07 -37.39
CA ASP A 297 -10.88 9.80 -37.36
C ASP A 297 -10.61 8.38 -36.82
N PRO A 298 -9.50 7.74 -37.24
CA PRO A 298 -9.09 6.46 -36.68
C PRO A 298 -8.86 6.57 -35.17
N GLU A 299 -8.98 5.45 -34.46
CA GLU A 299 -8.61 5.40 -33.04
C GLU A 299 -7.15 5.84 -32.84
N PRO A 300 -6.84 6.59 -31.77
CA PRO A 300 -5.46 6.98 -31.49
C PRO A 300 -4.53 5.77 -31.37
N ASP A 301 -3.33 5.93 -31.92
CA ASP A 301 -2.31 4.89 -31.90
C ASP A 301 -1.73 4.72 -30.49
N VAL A 302 -1.79 3.49 -29.98
CA VAL A 302 -1.25 3.08 -28.69
C VAL A 302 -0.14 2.04 -28.83
N SER A 303 0.33 1.78 -30.06
CA SER A 303 1.36 0.80 -30.38
C SER A 303 2.69 1.04 -29.67
N ARG A 304 2.97 2.29 -29.25
CA ARG A 304 4.14 2.61 -28.41
C ARG A 304 4.16 1.85 -27.07
N PHE A 305 3.01 1.38 -26.60
CA PHE A 305 2.90 0.54 -25.41
C PHE A 305 2.82 -0.94 -25.72
N THR A 306 2.94 -1.35 -26.99
CA THR A 306 2.95 -2.75 -27.40
C THR A 306 4.39 -3.21 -27.58
N LEU A 307 4.78 -4.26 -26.87
CA LEU A 307 6.11 -4.86 -26.96
C LEU A 307 6.08 -6.19 -27.73
N HIS A 308 4.99 -6.93 -27.61
CA HIS A 308 4.79 -8.23 -28.25
C HIS A 308 3.46 -8.23 -29.01
N PRO A 309 3.45 -7.91 -30.32
CA PRO A 309 2.21 -7.76 -31.10
C PRO A 309 1.24 -8.93 -31.00
N ASP A 310 1.74 -10.17 -31.03
CA ASP A 310 0.89 -11.38 -30.97
C ASP A 310 0.20 -11.57 -29.60
N ARG A 311 0.76 -11.03 -28.52
CA ARG A 311 0.22 -11.14 -27.15
C ARG A 311 -0.56 -9.90 -26.73
N ASP A 312 -0.10 -8.73 -27.15
CA ASP A 312 -0.62 -7.43 -26.72
C ASP A 312 -1.74 -6.89 -27.63
N ALA A 313 -2.13 -7.60 -28.70
CA ALA A 313 -3.08 -7.08 -29.70
C ALA A 313 -4.46 -6.72 -29.12
N GLU A 314 -4.97 -7.52 -28.16
CA GLU A 314 -6.28 -7.29 -27.54
C GLU A 314 -6.27 -6.12 -26.52
N ASP A 315 -5.08 -5.81 -26.00
CA ASP A 315 -4.86 -4.83 -24.92
C ASP A 315 -4.89 -3.37 -25.40
N ALA A 316 -4.82 -3.12 -26.71
CA ALA A 316 -4.87 -1.75 -27.25
C ALA A 316 -6.18 -1.03 -26.87
N SER A 317 -7.30 -1.76 -26.85
CA SER A 317 -8.60 -1.22 -26.42
C SER A 317 -8.62 -0.92 -24.91
N GLU A 318 -8.00 -1.79 -24.12
CA GLU A 318 -7.89 -1.68 -22.67
C GLU A 318 -7.03 -0.49 -22.25
N VAL A 319 -5.93 -0.21 -22.96
CA VAL A 319 -5.11 0.99 -22.73
C VAL A 319 -5.94 2.26 -22.93
N ARG A 320 -6.76 2.36 -23.98
CA ARG A 320 -7.60 3.54 -24.24
C ARG A 320 -8.66 3.72 -23.16
N ARG A 321 -9.33 2.63 -22.78
CA ARG A 321 -10.33 2.62 -21.70
C ARG A 321 -9.70 3.03 -20.36
N TRP A 322 -8.58 2.41 -19.99
CA TRP A 322 -7.82 2.75 -18.80
C TRP A 322 -7.40 4.23 -18.80
N ALA A 323 -6.93 4.76 -19.92
CA ALA A 323 -6.46 6.14 -20.02
C ALA A 323 -7.59 7.13 -19.76
N LYS A 324 -8.77 6.87 -20.34
CA LYS A 324 -9.99 7.67 -20.12
C LYS A 324 -10.41 7.63 -18.64
N GLU A 325 -10.60 6.44 -18.07
CA GLU A 325 -11.00 6.27 -16.68
C GLU A 325 -10.00 6.92 -15.71
N THR A 326 -8.70 6.84 -16.02
CA THR A 326 -7.62 7.42 -15.22
C THR A 326 -7.63 8.95 -15.27
N ARG A 327 -7.84 9.54 -16.45
CA ARG A 327 -7.95 11.00 -16.58
C ARG A 327 -9.19 11.51 -15.85
N GLU A 328 -10.35 10.93 -16.11
CA GLU A 328 -11.62 11.28 -15.44
C GLU A 328 -11.48 11.17 -13.93
N ALA A 329 -10.80 10.12 -13.45
CA ALA A 329 -10.42 10.02 -12.05
C ALA A 329 -9.65 11.27 -11.61
N ILE A 330 -8.45 11.54 -12.14
CA ILE A 330 -7.61 12.66 -11.70
C ILE A 330 -8.36 14.00 -11.72
N GLU A 331 -9.16 14.29 -12.75
CA GLU A 331 -9.90 15.55 -12.90
C GLU A 331 -10.98 15.76 -11.82
N LEU A 332 -11.54 14.68 -11.25
CA LEU A 332 -12.50 14.77 -10.15
C LEU A 332 -11.88 15.14 -8.78
N ARG A 333 -10.54 15.05 -8.63
CA ARG A 333 -9.85 15.28 -7.35
C ARG A 333 -9.60 16.77 -7.11
N SER A 334 -9.26 17.12 -5.87
CA SER A 334 -8.74 18.46 -5.55
C SER A 334 -7.45 18.71 -6.36
N PRO A 335 -7.38 19.79 -7.16
CA PRO A 335 -6.18 20.14 -7.91
C PRO A 335 -4.94 20.34 -7.03
N THR A 336 -5.12 20.97 -5.87
CA THR A 336 -4.05 21.17 -4.88
C THR A 336 -3.54 19.83 -4.36
N SER A 337 -4.45 18.92 -3.97
CA SER A 337 -4.10 17.57 -3.52
C SER A 337 -3.36 16.74 -4.57
N VAL A 338 -3.74 16.86 -5.85
CA VAL A 338 -3.06 16.18 -6.95
C VAL A 338 -1.61 16.64 -7.06
N LYS A 339 -1.36 17.96 -7.11
CA LYS A 339 0.01 18.50 -7.19
C LYS A 339 0.83 18.18 -5.95
N LEU A 340 0.22 18.34 -4.76
CA LEU A 340 0.83 18.02 -3.48
C LEU A 340 1.28 16.56 -3.42
N THR A 341 0.43 15.62 -3.89
CA THR A 341 0.72 14.19 -3.92
C THR A 341 1.90 13.88 -4.84
N VAL A 342 1.95 14.46 -6.05
CA VAL A 342 3.10 14.29 -6.94
C VAL A 342 4.41 14.71 -6.27
N GLN A 343 4.39 15.88 -5.64
CA GLN A 343 5.58 16.39 -4.98
C GLN A 343 5.99 15.55 -3.77
N ALA A 344 5.04 15.17 -2.91
CA ALA A 344 5.30 14.37 -1.70
C ALA A 344 5.88 12.99 -2.02
N ILE A 345 5.27 12.27 -2.98
CA ILE A 345 5.75 10.93 -3.39
C ILE A 345 7.16 11.03 -3.99
N ARG A 346 7.44 12.03 -4.84
CA ARG A 346 8.76 12.21 -5.45
C ARG A 346 9.84 12.57 -4.45
N GLN A 347 9.55 13.46 -3.50
CA GLN A 347 10.50 13.78 -2.41
C GLN A 347 10.73 12.54 -1.53
N GLY A 348 9.66 11.83 -1.16
CA GLY A 348 9.70 10.65 -0.28
C GLY A 348 10.56 9.48 -0.79
N ARG A 349 10.79 9.39 -2.11
CA ARG A 349 11.76 8.45 -2.71
C ARG A 349 13.15 8.56 -2.09
N ASN A 350 13.58 9.78 -1.78
CA ASN A 350 14.92 10.10 -1.30
C ASN A 350 14.98 10.44 0.18
N LEU A 351 13.91 10.21 0.94
CA LEU A 351 13.85 10.48 2.38
C LEU A 351 14.05 9.19 3.20
N THR A 352 14.47 9.38 4.45
CA THR A 352 14.40 8.33 5.47
C THR A 352 12.97 8.20 5.99
N ILE A 353 12.63 7.08 6.63
CA ILE A 353 11.30 6.89 7.23
C ILE A 353 10.94 8.00 8.22
N ASP A 354 11.88 8.43 9.06
CA ASP A 354 11.65 9.53 10.01
C ASP A 354 11.37 10.86 9.28
N ASP A 355 12.10 11.14 8.21
CA ASP A 355 11.93 12.38 7.46
C ASP A 355 10.64 12.41 6.65
N VAL A 356 10.16 11.24 6.21
CA VAL A 356 8.81 11.12 5.61
C VAL A 356 7.74 11.46 6.65
N PHE A 357 7.78 10.88 7.85
CA PHE A 357 6.76 11.22 8.86
C PHE A 357 6.80 12.69 9.28
N LYS A 358 7.98 13.31 9.36
CA LYS A 358 8.11 14.77 9.57
C LYS A 358 7.54 15.59 8.41
N MET A 359 7.70 15.10 7.17
CA MET A 359 7.11 15.74 5.99
C MET A 359 5.58 15.61 6.03
N ASP A 360 5.06 14.40 6.22
CA ASP A 360 3.63 14.12 6.30
C ASP A 360 2.96 14.93 7.43
N ALA A 361 3.58 15.04 8.61
CA ALA A 361 3.11 15.89 9.72
C ALA A 361 2.96 17.37 9.35
N ARG A 362 3.93 17.94 8.64
CA ARG A 362 3.86 19.35 8.22
C ARG A 362 2.77 19.56 7.18
N ILE A 363 2.67 18.66 6.20
CA ILE A 363 1.68 18.76 5.14
C ILE A 363 0.27 18.55 5.71
N ALA A 364 0.06 17.58 6.60
CA ALA A 364 -1.24 17.33 7.24
C ALA A 364 -1.69 18.52 8.09
N ALA A 365 -0.78 19.16 8.83
CA ALA A 365 -1.08 20.40 9.56
C ALA A 365 -1.52 21.52 8.61
N ALA A 366 -0.85 21.68 7.47
CA ALA A 366 -1.24 22.67 6.45
C ALA A 366 -2.64 22.36 5.88
N CYS A 367 -2.93 21.08 5.61
CA CYS A 367 -4.24 20.63 5.13
C CYS A 367 -5.36 20.85 6.16
N CYS A 368 -5.02 20.92 7.45
CA CYS A 368 -5.96 21.21 8.54
C CYS A 368 -6.18 22.70 8.80
N SER A 369 -5.58 23.60 8.01
CA SER A 369 -5.86 25.03 8.08
C SER A 369 -6.70 25.42 6.87
N PRO A 370 -8.03 25.63 7.01
CA PRO A 370 -8.89 26.09 5.92
C PRO A 370 -8.42 27.37 5.22
N ALA A 371 -7.65 28.23 5.91
CA ALA A 371 -7.05 29.43 5.32
C ALA A 371 -5.87 29.12 4.38
N VAL A 372 -5.20 28.00 4.61
CA VAL A 372 -4.05 27.53 3.81
C VAL A 372 -4.51 26.57 2.71
N HIS A 373 -5.40 25.64 3.05
CA HIS A 373 -5.93 24.61 2.17
C HIS A 373 -7.41 24.34 2.47
N PRO A 374 -8.35 24.94 1.71
CA PRO A 374 -9.78 24.81 1.98
C PRO A 374 -10.36 23.45 1.58
N ASP A 375 -9.71 22.72 0.67
CA ASP A 375 -10.31 21.53 0.04
C ASP A 375 -10.50 20.37 1.00
N PHE A 376 -9.65 20.21 2.04
CA PHE A 376 -9.76 19.05 2.93
C PHE A 376 -11.10 19.02 3.68
N ARG A 377 -11.41 20.11 4.40
CA ARG A 377 -12.68 20.22 5.14
C ARG A 377 -13.88 20.18 4.19
N HIS A 378 -13.77 20.87 3.05
CA HIS A 378 -14.82 20.91 2.02
C HIS A 378 -15.11 19.52 1.45
N GLY A 379 -14.06 18.79 1.04
CA GLY A 379 -14.16 17.45 0.46
C GLY A 379 -14.74 16.43 1.43
N VAL A 380 -14.31 16.44 2.70
CA VAL A 380 -14.93 15.60 3.74
C VAL A 380 -16.42 15.94 3.90
N THR A 381 -16.77 17.23 3.90
CA THR A 381 -18.16 17.67 4.04
C THR A 381 -19.03 17.19 2.88
N GLU A 382 -18.60 17.43 1.64
CA GLU A 382 -19.38 17.06 0.45
C GLU A 382 -19.48 15.54 0.28
N LEU A 383 -18.38 14.81 0.43
CA LEU A 383 -18.31 13.41 0.01
C LEU A 383 -18.63 12.42 1.13
N LEU A 384 -18.36 12.75 2.40
CA LEU A 384 -18.54 11.83 3.52
C LEU A 384 -19.71 12.20 4.43
N ILE A 385 -19.92 13.50 4.68
CA ILE A 385 -21.03 13.99 5.52
C ILE A 385 -22.32 14.09 4.70
N LYS A 386 -22.30 14.84 3.60
CA LYS A 386 -23.44 14.98 2.68
C LYS A 386 -23.61 13.78 1.75
N LYS A 387 -22.53 13.00 1.55
CA LYS A 387 -22.50 11.79 0.70
C LYS A 387 -22.86 12.10 -0.77
N ASN A 388 -22.45 13.27 -1.26
CA ASN A 388 -22.61 13.64 -2.65
C ASN A 388 -21.74 12.73 -3.53
N LYS A 389 -22.25 12.36 -4.69
CA LYS A 389 -21.53 11.55 -5.68
C LYS A 389 -20.71 12.48 -6.58
N PRO A 390 -19.38 12.42 -6.58
CA PRO A 390 -18.55 13.34 -7.33
C PRO A 390 -18.75 13.25 -8.85
N GLU A 391 -19.21 12.09 -9.34
CA GLU A 391 -19.55 11.88 -10.76
C GLU A 391 -20.83 12.62 -11.17
N VAL A 392 -21.69 12.97 -10.20
CA VAL A 392 -22.91 13.76 -10.43
C VAL A 392 -22.64 15.23 -10.16
N GLN A 393 -21.99 15.54 -9.05
CA GLN A 393 -21.61 16.89 -8.66
C GLN A 393 -20.19 16.86 -8.07
N ARG A 394 -19.21 17.25 -8.88
CA ARG A 394 -17.83 17.43 -8.45
C ARG A 394 -17.78 18.50 -7.35
N PRO A 395 -17.10 18.28 -6.21
CA PRO A 395 -16.95 19.32 -5.21
C PRO A 395 -16.30 20.57 -5.80
N GLU A 396 -16.76 21.74 -5.33
CA GLU A 396 -16.24 23.03 -5.74
C GLU A 396 -14.85 23.29 -5.12
N TRP A 397 -13.83 22.59 -5.63
CA TRP A 397 -12.45 22.73 -5.20
C TRP A 397 -11.91 24.14 -5.43
N GLN A 398 -11.01 24.58 -4.55
CA GLN A 398 -10.37 25.89 -4.62
C GLN A 398 -8.84 25.71 -4.48
N PRO A 399 -8.09 25.82 -5.60
CA PRO A 399 -8.51 26.18 -6.96
C PRO A 399 -9.33 25.11 -7.70
N ALA A 400 -10.05 25.51 -8.75
CA ALA A 400 -10.95 24.61 -9.48
C ALA A 400 -10.23 23.69 -10.47
N THR A 401 -9.10 24.14 -11.05
CA THR A 401 -8.32 23.41 -12.06
C THR A 401 -6.84 23.27 -11.69
N LEU A 402 -6.15 22.28 -12.29
CA LEU A 402 -4.72 22.04 -12.08
C LEU A 402 -3.85 23.26 -12.45
N SER A 403 -4.18 23.92 -13.57
CA SER A 403 -3.44 25.07 -14.09
C SER A 403 -3.46 26.29 -13.17
N GLN A 404 -4.44 26.39 -12.26
CA GLN A 404 -4.52 27.49 -11.29
C GLN A 404 -3.62 27.27 -10.08
N VAL A 405 -3.16 26.03 -9.84
CA VAL A 405 -2.26 25.69 -8.73
C VAL A 405 -0.83 25.80 -9.24
N THR A 406 -0.02 26.72 -8.74
CA THR A 406 1.39 26.83 -9.19
C THR A 406 2.32 25.95 -8.36
N ASP A 407 3.41 25.47 -8.95
CA ASP A 407 4.44 24.70 -8.24
C ASP A 407 5.08 25.53 -7.12
N ASP A 408 5.24 26.84 -7.35
CA ASP A 408 5.71 27.80 -6.34
C ASP A 408 4.75 27.90 -5.15
N HIS A 409 3.44 27.92 -5.39
CA HIS A 409 2.43 27.87 -4.33
C HIS A 409 2.55 26.57 -3.52
N ILE A 410 2.66 25.40 -4.17
CA ILE A 410 2.82 24.13 -3.46
C ILE A 410 4.09 24.13 -2.60
N GLN A 411 5.21 24.56 -3.18
CA GLN A 411 6.49 24.60 -2.49
C GLN A 411 6.47 25.54 -1.28
N LYS A 412 5.97 26.77 -1.43
CA LYS A 412 5.93 27.77 -0.35
C LYS A 412 4.92 27.43 0.74
N THR A 413 3.81 26.78 0.38
CA THR A 413 2.72 26.50 1.31
C THR A 413 2.94 25.21 2.11
N PHE A 414 3.31 24.12 1.43
CA PHE A 414 3.33 22.78 2.03
C PHE A 414 4.74 22.28 2.36
N PHE A 415 5.78 22.79 1.67
CA PHE A 415 7.15 22.26 1.81
C PHE A 415 8.16 23.25 2.40
N ALA A 416 7.78 24.52 2.62
CA ALA A 416 8.64 25.51 3.24
C ALA A 416 9.08 25.13 4.66
N HIS A 417 10.25 25.63 5.05
CA HIS A 417 10.80 25.45 6.39
C HIS A 417 11.41 26.79 6.88
N PRO A 418 10.85 27.40 7.95
CA PRO A 418 9.63 27.00 8.67
C PRO A 418 8.36 27.13 7.79
N PRO A 419 7.25 26.43 8.12
CA PRO A 419 5.98 26.61 7.40
C PRO A 419 5.43 28.04 7.52
N PRO A 420 4.66 28.53 6.52
CA PRO A 420 4.16 29.90 6.49
C PRO A 420 2.91 30.13 7.36
N PHE A 421 2.56 29.15 8.22
CA PHE A 421 1.40 29.20 9.12
C PHE A 421 1.80 28.70 10.51
N THR A 422 1.04 29.12 11.51
CA THR A 422 1.25 28.73 12.92
C THR A 422 0.07 27.98 13.53
N ASN A 423 -1.10 27.99 12.88
CA ASN A 423 -2.31 27.33 13.32
C ASN A 423 -2.94 26.49 12.18
N PRO A 424 -3.18 25.17 12.37
CA PRO A 424 -2.91 24.41 13.58
C PRO A 424 -1.41 24.31 13.90
N PRO A 425 -1.05 24.13 15.19
CA PRO A 425 0.34 23.92 15.56
C PRO A 425 0.87 22.64 14.89
N LEU A 426 2.15 22.65 14.50
CA LEU A 426 2.77 21.46 13.90
C LEU A 426 2.80 20.30 14.92
N PRO A 427 2.46 19.06 14.50
CA PRO A 427 2.67 17.86 15.31
C PRO A 427 4.12 17.76 15.81
N LYS A 428 4.29 17.58 17.11
CA LYS A 428 5.59 17.45 17.78
C LYS A 428 5.96 15.98 17.91
N LEU A 429 6.25 15.36 16.77
CA LEU A 429 6.54 13.93 16.71
C LEU A 429 7.75 13.51 17.57
N ASN A 430 7.55 12.57 18.50
CA ASN A 430 8.61 11.90 19.24
C ASN A 430 9.11 10.65 18.52
N LEU A 431 9.68 10.83 17.32
CA LEU A 431 10.22 9.72 16.51
C LEU A 431 11.48 9.10 17.12
N SER A 432 12.22 9.85 17.92
CA SER A 432 13.40 9.32 18.60
C SER A 432 13.04 8.14 19.48
N ARG A 433 11.84 8.19 20.12
CA ARG A 433 11.41 7.30 21.20
C ARG A 433 12.59 7.13 22.16
N MET A 434 12.90 8.15 22.99
CA MET A 434 14.14 8.32 23.80
C MET A 434 14.67 7.08 24.56
N GLN A 435 13.93 5.97 24.61
CA GLN A 435 14.34 4.65 25.06
C GLN A 435 13.78 3.56 24.11
N ARG A 436 14.25 3.50 22.85
CA ARG A 436 13.87 2.39 21.95
C ARG A 436 14.30 1.07 22.58
N ALA A 437 13.49 0.02 22.45
CA ALA A 437 13.91 -1.30 22.90
C ALA A 437 15.19 -1.73 22.17
N GLN A 438 16.00 -2.55 22.84
CA GLN A 438 17.18 -3.15 22.23
C GLN A 438 16.79 -3.85 20.91
N GLY A 439 17.51 -3.54 19.83
CA GLY A 439 17.27 -4.10 18.51
C GLY A 439 16.24 -3.37 17.65
N ALA A 440 15.53 -2.36 18.18
CA ALA A 440 14.65 -1.50 17.37
C ALA A 440 15.42 -0.89 16.20
N TYR A 441 14.80 -0.88 15.02
CA TYR A 441 15.44 -0.36 13.83
C TYR A 441 15.68 1.14 13.96
N PRO A 442 16.87 1.65 13.59
CA PRO A 442 17.10 3.09 13.46
C PRO A 442 16.27 3.64 12.28
N THR A 443 16.33 4.96 12.05
CA THR A 443 15.80 5.50 10.79
C THR A 443 16.51 4.86 9.59
N TYR A 444 15.77 4.61 8.51
CA TYR A 444 16.28 3.92 7.33
C TYR A 444 15.72 4.50 6.03
N ARG A 445 16.44 4.31 4.92
CA ARG A 445 15.98 4.64 3.56
C ARG A 445 15.36 3.46 2.83
N VAL A 446 15.74 2.25 3.22
CA VAL A 446 15.21 0.99 2.69
C VAL A 446 14.65 0.22 3.87
N SER A 447 13.41 -0.24 3.75
CA SER A 447 12.78 -0.99 4.84
C SER A 447 13.58 -2.26 5.14
N PRO A 448 13.87 -2.56 6.42
CA PRO A 448 14.51 -3.82 6.81
C PRO A 448 13.63 -5.04 6.50
N HIS A 449 12.34 -4.82 6.23
CA HIS A 449 11.36 -5.83 5.91
C HIS A 449 11.19 -6.09 4.40
N ALA A 450 11.89 -5.33 3.54
CA ALA A 450 11.81 -5.49 2.08
C ALA A 450 12.20 -6.91 1.62
N LYS A 451 13.04 -7.62 2.38
CA LYS A 451 13.47 -9.00 2.09
C LYS A 451 12.32 -10.04 2.06
N TRP A 452 11.15 -9.71 2.59
CA TRP A 452 9.97 -10.58 2.61
C TRP A 452 9.03 -10.37 1.41
N LEU A 453 9.32 -9.37 0.58
CA LEU A 453 8.58 -9.08 -0.65
C LEU A 453 9.02 -9.99 -1.80
N LEU A 454 8.25 -9.98 -2.88
CA LEU A 454 8.65 -10.51 -4.17
C LEU A 454 9.81 -9.69 -4.76
N PRO A 455 10.59 -10.25 -5.71
CA PRO A 455 11.65 -9.52 -6.39
C PRO A 455 11.11 -8.24 -7.05
N THR A 456 11.90 -7.18 -6.98
CA THR A 456 11.62 -5.93 -7.68
C THR A 456 11.97 -6.06 -9.16
N GLU A 457 11.44 -5.15 -9.98
CA GLU A 457 11.84 -5.03 -11.38
C GLU A 457 13.36 -4.88 -11.54
N ARG A 458 14.01 -4.14 -10.62
CA ARG A 458 15.46 -3.96 -10.61
C ARG A 458 16.21 -5.25 -10.31
N ASP A 459 15.65 -6.15 -9.50
CA ASP A 459 16.26 -7.45 -9.25
C ASP A 459 16.23 -8.32 -10.51
N VAL A 460 15.15 -8.25 -11.29
CA VAL A 460 15.04 -8.94 -12.59
C VAL A 460 15.99 -8.32 -13.62
N GLU A 461 16.03 -7.00 -13.70
CA GLU A 461 16.89 -6.25 -14.63
C GLU A 461 18.37 -6.65 -14.48
N LYS A 462 18.86 -6.71 -13.23
CA LYS A 462 20.25 -7.08 -12.95
C LYS A 462 20.60 -8.47 -13.46
N VAL A 463 19.68 -9.44 -13.33
CA VAL A 463 19.91 -10.79 -13.83
C VAL A 463 19.93 -10.80 -15.35
N VAL A 464 18.98 -10.12 -16.00
CA VAL A 464 18.91 -10.02 -17.48
C VAL A 464 20.13 -9.31 -18.06
N LYS A 465 20.66 -8.28 -17.38
CA LYS A 465 21.83 -7.51 -17.83
C LYS A 465 23.19 -8.12 -17.42
N GLY A 466 23.20 -9.24 -16.69
CA GLY A 466 24.45 -9.82 -16.18
C GLY A 466 25.18 -8.95 -15.14
N GLU A 467 24.47 -8.06 -14.46
CA GLU A 467 25.00 -7.20 -13.38
C GLU A 467 24.92 -7.87 -12.00
N ASP A 468 24.39 -9.09 -11.96
CA ASP A 468 24.07 -9.83 -10.77
C ASP A 468 25.26 -10.71 -10.32
N ALA A 469 25.47 -10.84 -9.01
CA ALA A 469 26.64 -11.53 -8.49
C ALA A 469 26.65 -13.01 -8.92
N GLY A 470 27.69 -13.40 -9.68
CA GLY A 470 27.84 -14.75 -10.21
C GLY A 470 27.07 -15.00 -11.51
N SER A 471 26.57 -13.98 -12.22
CA SER A 471 26.31 -14.13 -13.66
C SER A 471 27.64 -14.07 -14.39
N ASP A 472 27.96 -15.12 -15.14
CA ASP A 472 28.88 -14.98 -16.26
C ASP A 472 28.30 -13.95 -17.25
N GLU A 473 29.12 -13.26 -18.04
CA GLU A 473 28.75 -12.17 -18.98
C GLU A 473 27.76 -12.61 -20.12
N TYR A 474 27.12 -13.77 -20.02
CA TYR A 474 26.34 -14.36 -21.08
C TYR A 474 24.87 -13.95 -21.04
N ALA A 475 24.31 -13.86 -22.24
CA ALA A 475 22.90 -13.66 -22.49
C ALA A 475 22.08 -14.81 -21.86
N VAL A 476 21.02 -14.47 -21.13
CA VAL A 476 20.21 -15.41 -20.35
C VAL A 476 18.84 -15.64 -20.99
N THR A 477 18.36 -16.87 -20.96
CA THR A 477 17.01 -17.23 -21.39
C THR A 477 15.97 -16.83 -20.34
N ARG A 478 14.70 -16.76 -20.75
CA ARG A 478 13.58 -16.51 -19.83
C ARG A 478 13.50 -17.50 -18.68
N GLN A 479 13.66 -18.80 -18.98
CA GLN A 479 13.58 -19.86 -17.99
C GLN A 479 14.69 -19.74 -16.94
N GLU A 480 15.93 -19.46 -17.36
CA GLU A 480 17.07 -19.29 -16.45
C GLU A 480 16.87 -18.12 -15.48
N VAL A 481 16.32 -16.99 -15.95
CA VAL A 481 16.03 -15.85 -15.08
C VAL A 481 15.01 -16.22 -14.00
N VAL A 482 13.92 -16.90 -14.38
CA VAL A 482 12.88 -17.35 -13.46
C VAL A 482 13.45 -18.33 -12.44
N GLU A 483 14.12 -19.39 -12.88
CA GLU A 483 14.70 -20.41 -12.00
C GLU A 483 15.69 -19.81 -11.00
N ARG A 484 16.54 -18.89 -11.46
CA ARG A 484 17.52 -18.21 -10.61
C ARG A 484 16.86 -17.39 -9.51
N LEU A 485 15.85 -16.59 -9.85
CA LEU A 485 15.16 -15.74 -8.89
C LEU A 485 14.28 -16.55 -7.93
N VAL A 486 13.62 -17.61 -8.42
CA VAL A 486 12.89 -18.56 -7.56
C VAL A 486 13.82 -19.21 -6.55
N ALA A 487 15.01 -19.65 -6.97
CA ALA A 487 16.02 -20.23 -6.07
C ALA A 487 16.51 -19.21 -5.04
N ARG A 488 16.81 -17.97 -5.45
CA ARG A 488 17.23 -16.87 -4.56
C ARG A 488 16.18 -16.55 -3.50
N TRP A 489 14.90 -16.60 -3.86
CA TRP A 489 13.77 -16.42 -2.95
C TRP A 489 13.29 -17.72 -2.30
N ARG A 490 14.11 -18.78 -2.33
CA ARG A 490 13.86 -20.06 -1.63
C ARG A 490 12.51 -20.70 -1.98
N GLY A 491 12.05 -20.53 -3.22
CA GLY A 491 10.79 -21.11 -3.69
C GLY A 491 9.53 -20.42 -3.16
N LYS A 492 9.62 -19.15 -2.72
CA LYS A 492 8.45 -18.34 -2.33
C LYS A 492 7.43 -18.30 -3.48
N VAL A 493 6.18 -18.62 -3.19
CA VAL A 493 5.09 -18.63 -4.19
C VAL A 493 4.84 -17.20 -4.68
N GLY A 494 4.66 -17.01 -5.99
CA GLY A 494 4.50 -15.69 -6.60
C GLY A 494 5.78 -15.11 -7.21
N VAL A 495 6.95 -15.67 -6.90
CA VAL A 495 8.21 -15.21 -7.50
C VAL A 495 8.22 -15.48 -8.99
N ALA A 496 7.84 -16.68 -9.43
CA ALA A 496 7.77 -17.02 -10.84
C ALA A 496 6.78 -16.11 -11.58
N GLU A 497 5.57 -15.94 -11.02
CA GLU A 497 4.53 -15.09 -11.60
C GLU A 497 4.97 -13.62 -11.70
N LYS A 498 5.64 -13.08 -10.68
CA LYS A 498 6.19 -11.73 -10.69
C LYS A 498 7.27 -11.56 -11.75
N VAL A 499 8.20 -12.50 -11.82
CA VAL A 499 9.33 -12.42 -12.76
C VAL A 499 8.82 -12.54 -14.18
N GLU A 500 7.91 -13.48 -14.46
CA GLU A 500 7.28 -13.63 -15.78
C GLU A 500 6.54 -12.36 -16.22
N GLU A 501 5.78 -11.73 -15.32
CA GLU A 501 5.11 -10.46 -15.60
C GLU A 501 6.14 -9.38 -15.98
N VAL A 502 7.20 -9.20 -15.19
CA VAL A 502 8.25 -8.21 -15.45
C VAL A 502 8.93 -8.48 -16.79
N LEU A 503 9.32 -9.73 -17.06
CA LEU A 503 9.97 -10.12 -18.31
C LEU A 503 9.05 -9.87 -19.51
N SER A 504 7.75 -10.15 -19.38
CA SER A 504 6.78 -9.92 -20.45
C SER A 504 6.63 -8.44 -20.85
N ARG A 505 6.97 -7.50 -19.95
CA ARG A 505 6.83 -6.07 -20.21
C ARG A 505 8.14 -5.29 -20.35
N LYS A 506 9.27 -5.88 -19.93
CA LYS A 506 10.59 -5.23 -19.94
C LYS A 506 11.63 -5.96 -20.78
N THR A 507 11.27 -7.02 -21.49
CA THR A 507 12.25 -7.74 -22.33
C THR A 507 11.74 -8.09 -23.72
N VAL A 508 12.66 -8.17 -24.67
CA VAL A 508 12.44 -8.78 -25.99
C VAL A 508 13.36 -9.98 -26.15
N VAL A 509 12.93 -10.94 -26.98
CA VAL A 509 13.75 -12.11 -27.33
C VAL A 509 14.77 -11.70 -28.39
N ALA A 510 16.04 -12.03 -28.14
CA ALA A 510 17.17 -11.85 -29.03
C ALA A 510 17.59 -13.20 -29.64
N GLU A 511 18.83 -13.32 -30.13
CA GLU A 511 19.34 -14.58 -30.68
C GLU A 511 19.31 -15.70 -29.63
N GLN A 512 19.06 -16.93 -30.08
CA GLN A 512 19.09 -18.14 -29.23
C GLN A 512 18.14 -18.08 -28.01
N ASP A 513 16.97 -17.45 -28.15
CA ASP A 513 15.96 -17.30 -27.09
C ASP A 513 16.42 -16.52 -25.85
N THR A 514 17.51 -15.76 -25.99
CA THR A 514 18.05 -14.93 -24.92
C THR A 514 17.25 -13.63 -24.76
N LEU A 515 17.28 -13.05 -23.55
CA LEU A 515 16.52 -11.86 -23.23
C LEU A 515 17.37 -10.60 -23.30
N LYS A 516 16.79 -9.55 -23.87
CA LYS A 516 17.34 -8.19 -23.85
C LYS A 516 16.37 -7.26 -23.11
N TRP A 517 16.88 -6.51 -22.14
CA TRP A 517 16.11 -5.52 -21.40
C TRP A 517 15.71 -4.32 -22.29
N VAL A 518 14.49 -3.84 -22.11
CA VAL A 518 13.91 -2.66 -22.76
C VAL A 518 13.52 -1.67 -21.66
N SER A 519 14.11 -0.49 -21.70
CA SER A 519 13.94 0.56 -20.69
C SER A 519 12.52 1.10 -20.63
#